data_AF-A0A350HZE6-F1
#
_entry.id   AF-A0A350HZE6-F1
#
_cell.length_a   1.000
_cell.length_b   1.000
_cell.length_c   1.000
_cell.angle_alpha   90.00
_cell.angle_beta   90.00
_cell.angle_gamma   90.00
#
_symmetry.space_group_name_H-M   'P 1'
#
loop_
_entity.id
_entity.type
_entity.pdbx_description
1 polymer ?
#
loop_
_entity_poly.entity_id
_entity_poly.type
_entity_poly.pdbx_seq_one_letter_code
_entity_poly.pdbx_strand_id
1 'polypeptide(L)'
;SGLSNYGKYIILGHKIEGLEIYTIYAHLSRIEDQVTPGRRVEAGARIATMGRTTNSGSIARARAHLHFEITLVINENFDQWFQKRNPGSTNDHGVWNGRNFLGLNPESIYKEQVRLQKNFSLRGFIRNQEALYTVFVNKVDFPWMRRYVPLVQKDSDLSAEQITGYEITFNPFGVPYRLKPSKREPMKSNSIELLHVEEIVYSKYRCRGLIKKQGKEFKLSKSGLDLIKLLTFVE
;
A
#
# COMPACT_ATOMS: atom_id res chain seq x y z
N SER A 1 -16.43 -9.86 19.25
CA SER A 1 -15.39 -8.82 19.28
C SER A 1 -14.45 -9.05 18.11
N GLY A 2 -13.86 -8.00 17.53
CA GLY A 2 -12.81 -8.16 16.52
C GLY A 2 -11.44 -8.26 17.20
N LEU A 3 -10.53 -9.09 16.67
CA LEU A 3 -9.17 -9.24 17.21
C LEU A 3 -8.24 -8.05 16.83
N SER A 4 -8.69 -7.21 15.88
CA SER A 4 -8.00 -6.00 15.43
C SER A 4 -8.43 -4.74 16.19
N ASN A 5 -7.53 -3.76 16.31
CA ASN A 5 -7.85 -2.39 16.74
C ASN A 5 -8.96 -1.74 15.88
N TYR A 6 -9.22 -2.25 14.67
CA TYR A 6 -10.37 -1.83 13.85
C TYR A 6 -11.74 -2.18 14.48
N GLY A 7 -11.82 -3.12 15.42
CA GLY A 7 -13.08 -3.60 15.98
C GLY A 7 -13.89 -4.42 14.96
N LYS A 8 -15.18 -4.14 14.80
CA LYS A 8 -15.95 -4.62 13.64
C LYS A 8 -15.61 -3.75 12.44
N TYR A 9 -15.24 -4.36 11.32
CA TYR A 9 -14.86 -3.64 10.12
C TYR A 9 -15.26 -4.39 8.85
N ILE A 10 -15.31 -3.65 7.75
CA ILE A 10 -15.54 -4.15 6.41
C ILE A 10 -14.37 -3.68 5.54
N ILE A 11 -13.88 -4.57 4.68
CA ILE A 11 -12.97 -4.22 3.59
C ILE A 11 -13.75 -4.42 2.30
N LEU A 12 -13.85 -3.37 1.48
CA LEU A 12 -14.43 -3.46 0.15
C LEU A 12 -13.33 -3.33 -0.89
N GLY A 13 -13.26 -4.29 -1.82
CA GLY A 13 -12.39 -4.23 -2.98
C GLY A 13 -13.07 -3.55 -4.16
N HIS A 14 -12.32 -2.71 -4.86
CA HIS A 14 -12.75 -1.91 -6.00
C HIS A 14 -11.81 -2.14 -7.17
N LYS A 15 -12.34 -2.19 -8.39
CA LYS A 15 -11.54 -2.17 -9.62
C LYS A 15 -11.79 -0.86 -10.35
N ILE A 16 -10.81 0.05 -10.34
CA ILE A 16 -10.92 1.40 -10.90
C ILE A 16 -9.74 1.62 -11.82
N GLU A 17 -9.99 1.88 -13.11
CA GLU A 17 -8.94 2.18 -14.11
C GLU A 17 -7.83 1.10 -14.22
N GLY A 18 -8.20 -0.15 -13.93
CA GLY A 18 -7.31 -1.32 -13.88
C GLY A 18 -6.59 -1.53 -12.56
N LEU A 19 -6.76 -0.62 -11.58
CA LEU A 19 -6.19 -0.74 -10.25
C LEU A 19 -7.14 -1.46 -9.30
N GLU A 20 -6.59 -2.33 -8.45
CA GLU A 20 -7.29 -2.88 -7.29
C GLU A 20 -7.11 -1.95 -6.09
N ILE A 21 -8.20 -1.38 -5.59
CA ILE A 21 -8.19 -0.44 -4.46
C ILE A 21 -9.08 -1.02 -3.37
N TYR A 22 -8.72 -0.80 -2.12
CA TYR A 22 -9.50 -1.28 -0.99
C TYR A 22 -9.93 -0.11 -0.12
N THR A 23 -11.17 -0.14 0.34
CA THR A 23 -11.64 0.80 1.36
C THR A 23 -11.97 0.06 2.64
N ILE A 24 -11.51 0.60 3.77
CA ILE A 24 -11.74 0.01 5.09
C ILE A 24 -12.73 0.90 5.85
N TYR A 25 -13.78 0.29 6.39
CA TYR A 25 -14.76 0.94 7.26
C TYR A 25 -14.69 0.25 8.62
N ALA A 26 -14.20 0.95 9.64
CA ALA A 26 -13.91 0.37 10.95
C ALA A 26 -14.69 1.04 12.09
N HIS A 27 -14.54 0.48 13.29
CA HIS A 27 -15.25 0.85 14.51
C HIS A 27 -16.78 0.69 14.42
N LEU A 28 -17.27 -0.19 13.55
CA LEU A 28 -18.70 -0.35 13.27
C LEU A 28 -19.48 -0.93 14.46
N SER A 29 -20.72 -0.50 14.67
CA SER A 29 -21.60 -1.10 15.70
C SER A 29 -22.30 -2.35 15.17
N ARG A 30 -22.77 -2.27 13.91
CA ARG A 30 -23.44 -3.34 13.17
C ARG A 30 -22.98 -3.35 11.72
N ILE A 31 -22.71 -4.55 11.21
CA ILE A 31 -22.55 -4.84 9.78
C ILE A 31 -23.90 -5.36 9.33
N GLU A 32 -24.40 -4.89 8.20
CA GLU A 32 -25.70 -5.35 7.69
C GLU A 32 -25.61 -6.84 7.27
N ASP A 33 -26.62 -7.65 7.56
CA ASP A 33 -26.55 -9.12 7.40
C ASP A 33 -26.32 -9.55 5.96
N GLN A 34 -26.78 -8.73 5.02
CA GLN A 34 -26.56 -8.93 3.60
C GLN A 34 -25.08 -8.74 3.20
N VAL A 35 -24.25 -8.04 3.99
CA VAL A 35 -22.84 -7.77 3.68
C VAL A 35 -21.96 -8.93 4.14
N THR A 36 -21.73 -9.86 3.21
CA THR A 36 -20.90 -11.05 3.41
C THR A 36 -19.68 -11.04 2.48
N PRO A 37 -18.58 -11.74 2.80
CA PRO A 37 -17.43 -11.89 1.91
C PRO A 37 -17.85 -12.36 0.51
N GLY A 38 -17.26 -11.76 -0.52
CA GLY A 38 -17.54 -12.07 -1.94
C GLY A 38 -18.78 -11.39 -2.52
N ARG A 39 -19.65 -10.78 -1.70
CA ARG A 39 -20.82 -10.08 -2.22
C ARG A 39 -20.45 -8.74 -2.86
N ARG A 40 -21.04 -8.45 -4.02
CA ARG A 40 -20.98 -7.13 -4.67
C ARG A 40 -21.91 -6.14 -3.96
N VAL A 41 -21.40 -4.93 -3.75
CA VAL A 41 -22.16 -3.79 -3.20
C VAL A 41 -22.11 -2.63 -4.18
N GLU A 42 -23.24 -1.93 -4.34
CA GLU A 42 -23.33 -0.75 -5.20
C GLU A 42 -23.05 0.52 -4.39
N ALA A 43 -22.58 1.57 -5.07
CA ALA A 43 -22.38 2.86 -4.44
C ALA A 43 -23.69 3.40 -3.84
N GLY A 44 -23.62 3.95 -2.63
CA GLY A 44 -24.81 4.42 -1.88
C GLY A 44 -25.56 3.33 -1.11
N ALA A 45 -25.22 2.06 -1.29
CA ALA A 45 -25.82 0.99 -0.49
C ALA A 45 -25.46 1.12 1.00
N ARG A 46 -26.44 0.87 1.88
CA ARG A 46 -26.19 0.75 3.31
C ARG A 46 -25.48 -0.57 3.60
N ILE A 47 -24.24 -0.47 4.10
CA ILE A 47 -23.39 -1.63 4.41
C ILE A 47 -23.18 -1.87 5.90
N ALA A 48 -23.32 -0.82 6.73
CA ALA A 48 -23.08 -0.88 8.16
C ALA A 48 -23.66 0.33 8.88
N THR A 49 -23.61 0.29 10.21
CA THR A 49 -23.87 1.41 11.12
C THR A 49 -22.58 1.77 11.86
N MET A 50 -22.24 3.07 11.89
CA MET A 50 -21.10 3.59 12.66
C MET A 50 -21.22 3.17 14.13
N GLY A 51 -20.07 2.97 14.80
CA GLY A 51 -20.05 2.59 16.20
C GLY A 51 -18.82 3.09 16.93
N ARG A 52 -18.33 2.25 17.84
CA ARG A 52 -17.21 2.52 18.72
C ARG A 52 -16.45 1.25 19.13
N THR A 53 -16.51 0.21 18.32
CA THR A 53 -15.89 -1.08 18.66
C THR A 53 -14.38 -1.04 18.42
N THR A 54 -13.63 -1.73 19.28
CA THR A 54 -12.19 -2.03 19.11
C THR A 54 -11.91 -3.41 19.73
N ASN A 55 -10.70 -3.96 19.58
CA ASN A 55 -10.30 -5.21 20.24
C ASN A 55 -10.13 -5.05 21.77
N SER A 56 -9.76 -3.86 22.23
CA SER A 56 -9.48 -3.55 23.65
C SER A 56 -10.70 -3.02 24.42
N GLY A 57 -11.91 -3.26 23.93
CA GLY A 57 -13.17 -2.83 24.54
C GLY A 57 -13.98 -1.91 23.62
N SER A 58 -14.21 -0.67 24.04
CA SER A 58 -14.95 0.30 23.24
C SER A 58 -14.37 1.70 23.36
N ILE A 59 -14.31 2.39 22.24
CA ILE A 59 -13.99 3.81 22.18
C ILE A 59 -15.04 4.58 23.01
N ALA A 60 -14.59 5.63 23.71
CA ALA A 60 -15.48 6.50 24.48
C ALA A 60 -16.61 7.04 23.60
N ARG A 61 -17.84 7.14 24.11
CA ARG A 61 -19.02 7.55 23.32
C ARG A 61 -18.82 8.91 22.66
N ALA A 62 -18.23 9.87 23.37
CA ALA A 62 -17.91 11.21 22.85
C ALA A 62 -16.88 11.21 21.70
N ARG A 63 -16.18 10.08 21.50
CA ARG A 63 -15.19 9.87 20.44
C ARG A 63 -15.65 8.80 19.44
N ALA A 64 -16.93 8.42 19.42
CA ALA A 64 -17.44 7.49 18.42
C ALA A 64 -17.26 8.10 17.02
N HIS A 65 -16.66 7.34 16.11
CA HIS A 65 -16.34 7.81 14.76
C HIS A 65 -16.25 6.63 13.80
N LEU A 66 -16.31 6.95 12.50
CA LEU A 66 -15.93 6.03 11.45
C LEU A 66 -14.42 6.19 11.20
N HIS A 67 -13.68 5.09 11.31
CA HIS A 67 -12.33 5.03 10.76
C HIS A 67 -12.42 4.58 9.30
N PHE A 68 -11.94 5.42 8.39
CA PHE A 68 -12.02 5.21 6.96
C PHE A 68 -10.63 5.25 6.32
N GLU A 69 -10.31 4.25 5.51
CA GLU A 69 -9.07 4.21 4.74
C GLU A 69 -9.35 3.93 3.26
N ILE A 70 -8.49 4.47 2.40
CA ILE A 70 -8.32 4.03 1.00
C ILE A 70 -6.91 3.43 0.92
N THR A 71 -6.79 2.17 0.52
CA THR A 71 -5.52 1.43 0.60
C THR A 71 -5.23 0.59 -0.63
N LEU A 72 -3.94 0.28 -0.77
CA LEU A 72 -3.39 -0.74 -1.67
C LEU A 72 -2.93 -1.92 -0.83
N VAL A 73 -3.19 -3.14 -1.26
CA VAL A 73 -2.61 -4.37 -0.68
C VAL A 73 -1.16 -4.51 -1.14
N ILE A 74 -0.22 -4.77 -0.22
CA ILE A 74 1.21 -4.87 -0.54
C ILE A 74 1.54 -6.20 -1.21
N ASN A 75 1.09 -7.32 -0.62
CA ASN A 75 1.42 -8.65 -1.14
C ASN A 75 0.34 -9.69 -0.77
N GLU A 76 -0.12 -10.50 -1.73
CA GLU A 76 -1.02 -11.64 -1.47
C GLU A 76 -0.41 -12.72 -0.57
N ASN A 77 0.91 -12.86 -0.53
CA ASN A 77 1.62 -13.85 0.28
C ASN A 77 2.04 -13.27 1.65
N PHE A 78 1.30 -12.28 2.16
CA PHE A 78 1.65 -11.59 3.40
C PHE A 78 1.66 -12.53 4.60
N ASP A 79 0.76 -13.51 4.65
CA ASP A 79 0.68 -14.43 5.78
C ASP A 79 1.96 -15.26 5.92
N GLN A 80 2.43 -15.84 4.81
CA GLN A 80 3.70 -16.57 4.75
C GLN A 80 4.89 -15.67 5.07
N TRP A 81 4.92 -14.44 4.54
CA TRP A 81 5.95 -13.46 4.87
C TRP A 81 5.97 -13.13 6.36
N PHE A 82 4.79 -12.96 6.97
CA PHE A 82 4.64 -12.64 8.38
C PHE A 82 5.15 -13.78 9.26
N GLN A 83 4.79 -15.03 8.94
CA GLN A 83 5.23 -16.22 9.67
C GLN A 83 6.75 -16.43 9.59
N LYS A 84 7.35 -16.29 8.40
CA LYS A 84 8.82 -16.36 8.23
C LYS A 84 9.55 -15.32 9.08
N ARG A 85 8.92 -14.16 9.32
CA ARG A 85 9.53 -13.03 10.03
C ARG A 85 9.27 -13.02 11.54
N ASN A 86 8.15 -13.57 11.97
CA ASN A 86 7.75 -13.59 13.38
C ASN A 86 7.35 -15.03 13.78
N PRO A 87 8.31 -15.98 13.82
CA PRO A 87 8.00 -17.37 14.14
C PRO A 87 7.26 -17.47 15.48
N GLY A 88 6.17 -18.25 15.50
CA GLY A 88 5.33 -18.45 16.68
C GLY A 88 4.31 -17.34 16.96
N SER A 89 4.28 -16.27 16.16
CA SER A 89 3.22 -15.23 16.27
C SER A 89 2.01 -15.61 15.42
N THR A 90 0.79 -15.33 15.91
CA THR A 90 -0.42 -15.53 15.13
C THR A 90 -0.69 -14.37 14.18
N ASN A 91 -1.33 -14.66 13.05
CA ASN A 91 -1.87 -13.66 12.12
C ASN A 91 -3.36 -13.94 11.90
N ASP A 92 -4.20 -13.40 12.78
CA ASP A 92 -5.64 -13.68 12.79
C ASP A 92 -6.41 -13.04 11.63
N HIS A 93 -5.71 -12.31 10.75
CA HIS A 93 -6.28 -11.56 9.64
C HIS A 93 -5.76 -12.02 8.27
N GLY A 94 -4.86 -12.99 8.23
CA GLY A 94 -4.26 -13.50 6.98
C GLY A 94 -3.72 -12.36 6.11
N VAL A 95 -4.11 -12.36 4.83
CA VAL A 95 -3.72 -11.33 3.85
C VAL A 95 -4.34 -9.95 4.13
N TRP A 96 -5.39 -9.88 4.94
CA TRP A 96 -6.10 -8.64 5.30
C TRP A 96 -5.60 -8.01 6.60
N ASN A 97 -4.40 -8.41 7.05
CA ASN A 97 -3.74 -7.78 8.17
C ASN A 97 -3.47 -6.30 7.89
N GLY A 98 -3.71 -5.42 8.88
CA GLY A 98 -3.48 -3.98 8.78
C GLY A 98 -2.07 -3.59 8.29
N ARG A 99 -1.08 -4.43 8.56
CA ARG A 99 0.32 -4.23 8.14
C ARG A 99 0.57 -4.54 6.66
N ASN A 100 -0.39 -5.15 5.97
CA ASN A 100 -0.35 -5.45 4.53
C ASN A 100 -0.99 -4.35 3.68
N PHE A 101 -1.37 -3.22 4.27
CA PHE A 101 -1.97 -2.10 3.55
C PHE A 101 -1.02 -0.91 3.46
N LEU A 102 -1.07 -0.23 2.32
CA LEU A 102 -0.48 1.09 2.11
C LEU A 102 -1.60 2.09 1.87
N GLY A 103 -1.77 3.01 2.81
CA GLY A 103 -2.80 4.03 2.76
C GLY A 103 -2.51 5.13 1.75
N LEU A 104 -3.55 5.53 1.03
CA LEU A 104 -3.63 6.77 0.26
C LEU A 104 -4.43 7.77 1.08
N ASN A 105 -4.09 9.07 0.99
CA ASN A 105 -4.83 10.11 1.71
C ASN A 105 -6.24 10.28 1.11
N PRO A 106 -7.32 9.90 1.83
CA PRO A 106 -8.67 9.98 1.28
C PRO A 106 -9.11 11.42 1.02
N GLU A 107 -8.72 12.35 1.88
CA GLU A 107 -9.06 13.77 1.74
C GLU A 107 -8.51 14.34 0.44
N SER A 108 -7.23 14.08 0.15
CA SER A 108 -6.58 14.52 -1.08
C SER A 108 -7.24 13.94 -2.32
N ILE A 109 -7.62 12.65 -2.28
CA ILE A 109 -8.32 11.99 -3.39
C ILE A 109 -9.68 12.67 -3.65
N TYR A 110 -10.50 12.84 -2.60
CA TYR A 110 -11.83 13.44 -2.78
C TYR A 110 -11.77 14.91 -3.18
N LYS A 111 -10.82 15.68 -2.63
CA LYS A 111 -10.61 17.08 -3.06
C LYS A 111 -10.23 17.18 -4.54
N GLU A 112 -9.33 16.32 -5.00
CA GLU A 112 -8.95 16.28 -6.42
C GLU A 112 -10.09 15.78 -7.31
N GLN A 113 -10.89 14.82 -6.83
CA GLN A 113 -12.09 14.38 -7.54
C GLN A 113 -13.11 15.51 -7.71
N VAL A 114 -13.35 16.29 -6.65
CA VAL A 114 -14.24 17.49 -6.73
C VAL A 114 -13.64 18.56 -7.65
N ARG A 115 -12.32 18.77 -7.62
CA ARG A 115 -11.67 19.78 -8.47
C ARG A 115 -11.71 19.41 -9.96
N LEU A 116 -11.46 18.15 -10.28
CA LEU A 116 -11.32 17.66 -11.67
C LEU A 116 -12.62 17.11 -12.26
N GLN A 117 -13.61 16.79 -11.43
CA GLN A 117 -14.91 16.25 -11.84
C GLN A 117 -14.74 15.05 -12.77
N LYS A 118 -15.38 15.06 -13.95
CA LYS A 118 -15.28 14.00 -14.97
C LYS A 118 -13.85 13.75 -15.50
N ASN A 119 -12.92 14.68 -15.28
CA ASN A 119 -11.52 14.56 -15.68
C ASN A 119 -10.63 13.93 -14.59
N PHE A 120 -11.20 13.61 -13.42
CA PHE A 120 -10.45 12.93 -12.37
C PHE A 120 -10.04 11.52 -12.82
N SER A 121 -8.78 11.18 -12.60
CA SER A 121 -8.27 9.83 -12.77
C SER A 121 -7.54 9.40 -11.51
N LEU A 122 -7.99 8.29 -10.90
CA LEU A 122 -7.37 7.75 -9.69
C LEU A 122 -5.95 7.21 -9.99
N ARG A 123 -5.78 6.57 -11.14
CA ARG A 123 -4.48 6.14 -11.65
C ARG A 123 -3.57 7.33 -11.90
N GLY A 124 -4.10 8.41 -12.49
CA GLY A 124 -3.35 9.66 -12.65
C GLY A 124 -2.91 10.26 -11.32
N PHE A 125 -3.83 10.32 -10.34
CA PHE A 125 -3.55 10.79 -8.99
C PHE A 125 -2.44 9.96 -8.31
N ILE A 126 -2.49 8.63 -8.38
CA ILE A 126 -1.47 7.75 -7.81
C ILE A 126 -0.15 7.90 -8.57
N ARG A 127 -0.14 7.98 -9.90
CA ARG A 127 1.11 8.14 -10.66
C ARG A 127 1.81 9.48 -10.43
N ASN A 128 1.10 10.49 -9.96
CA ASN A 128 1.60 11.85 -9.75
C ASN A 128 1.79 12.20 -8.26
N GLN A 129 2.38 11.29 -7.48
CA GLN A 129 2.71 11.54 -6.08
C GLN A 129 4.08 12.24 -5.95
N GLU A 130 4.27 12.94 -4.83
CA GLU A 130 5.57 13.50 -4.43
C GLU A 130 6.57 12.36 -4.19
N ALA A 131 7.72 12.39 -4.86
CA ALA A 131 8.76 11.37 -4.71
C ALA A 131 9.51 11.57 -3.38
N LEU A 132 9.79 10.49 -2.65
CA LEU A 132 10.76 10.51 -1.55
C LEU A 132 12.07 9.84 -1.96
N TYR A 133 12.01 8.62 -2.49
CA TYR A 133 13.21 7.88 -2.89
C TYR A 133 12.90 6.90 -4.02
N THR A 134 13.94 6.53 -4.77
CA THR A 134 13.88 5.51 -5.80
C THR A 134 14.91 4.42 -5.52
N VAL A 135 14.50 3.16 -5.66
CA VAL A 135 15.39 1.99 -5.55
C VAL A 135 15.40 1.21 -6.86
N PHE A 136 16.51 0.57 -7.17
CA PHE A 136 16.53 -0.53 -8.13
C PHE A 136 16.32 -1.85 -7.38
N VAL A 137 15.43 -2.69 -7.91
CA VAL A 137 15.23 -4.07 -7.46
C VAL A 137 15.57 -5.01 -8.61
N ASN A 138 16.60 -5.84 -8.43
CA ASN A 138 17.03 -6.87 -9.39
C ASN A 138 16.10 -8.09 -9.34
N LYS A 139 14.85 -7.89 -9.74
CA LYS A 139 13.80 -8.90 -9.79
C LYS A 139 12.77 -8.51 -10.84
N VAL A 140 12.57 -9.37 -11.84
CA VAL A 140 11.68 -9.11 -12.98
C VAL A 140 10.21 -9.45 -12.71
N ASP A 141 9.96 -10.26 -11.68
CA ASP A 141 8.63 -10.79 -11.43
C ASP A 141 8.31 -10.92 -9.93
N PHE A 142 7.26 -10.22 -9.48
CA PHE A 142 6.82 -10.18 -8.08
C PHE A 142 5.37 -9.67 -7.94
N PRO A 143 4.68 -9.98 -6.82
CA PRO A 143 3.27 -9.66 -6.59
C PRO A 143 2.83 -8.24 -6.90
N TRP A 144 3.52 -7.23 -6.35
CA TRP A 144 3.14 -5.83 -6.56
C TRP A 144 3.17 -5.42 -8.04
N MET A 145 4.19 -5.85 -8.78
CA MET A 145 4.28 -5.56 -10.22
C MET A 145 3.11 -6.17 -10.98
N ARG A 146 2.78 -7.44 -10.70
CA ARG A 146 1.65 -8.15 -11.34
C ARG A 146 0.30 -7.53 -10.99
N ARG A 147 0.09 -7.18 -9.72
CA ARG A 147 -1.18 -6.62 -9.22
C ARG A 147 -1.42 -5.20 -9.71
N TYR A 148 -0.36 -4.39 -9.76
CA TYR A 148 -0.43 -2.98 -10.14
C TYR A 148 0.30 -2.69 -11.44
N VAL A 149 0.06 -3.52 -12.48
CA VAL A 149 0.51 -3.25 -13.86
C VAL A 149 0.19 -1.83 -14.31
N PRO A 150 -0.96 -1.19 -13.96
CA PRO A 150 -1.20 0.20 -14.28
C PRO A 150 -0.24 1.21 -13.60
N LEU A 151 0.67 0.81 -12.72
CA LEU A 151 1.73 1.65 -12.16
C LEU A 151 3.11 1.39 -12.80
N VAL A 152 3.21 0.40 -13.69
CA VAL A 152 4.40 0.11 -14.50
C VAL A 152 4.44 1.06 -15.70
N GLN A 153 5.60 1.69 -15.94
CA GLN A 153 5.83 2.51 -17.12
C GLN A 153 5.96 1.62 -18.35
N LYS A 154 5.22 1.96 -19.40
CA LYS A 154 5.19 1.20 -20.66
C LYS A 154 6.23 1.68 -21.66
N ASP A 155 6.67 2.93 -21.52
CA ASP A 155 7.57 3.60 -22.47
C ASP A 155 9.03 3.25 -22.17
N SER A 156 9.38 1.97 -22.26
CA SER A 156 10.77 1.52 -22.21
C SER A 156 11.23 1.00 -23.56
N ASP A 157 12.40 1.43 -24.00
CA ASP A 157 13.07 0.90 -25.20
C ASP A 157 13.62 -0.53 -24.98
N LEU A 158 13.33 -1.13 -23.82
CA LEU A 158 13.75 -2.48 -23.46
C LEU A 158 12.69 -3.49 -23.87
N SER A 159 13.12 -4.55 -24.55
CA SER A 159 12.36 -5.80 -24.68
C SER A 159 12.24 -6.52 -23.34
N ALA A 160 11.27 -7.43 -23.20
CA ALA A 160 11.03 -8.16 -21.96
C ALA A 160 12.28 -8.93 -21.48
N GLU A 161 13.05 -9.48 -22.41
CA GLU A 161 14.26 -10.26 -22.18
C GLU A 161 15.45 -9.38 -21.70
N GLN A 162 15.39 -8.09 -21.99
CA GLN A 162 16.42 -7.13 -21.57
C GLN A 162 16.19 -6.57 -20.16
N ILE A 163 14.97 -6.70 -19.63
CA ILE A 163 14.64 -6.19 -18.29
C ILE A 163 15.30 -7.11 -17.27
N THR A 164 16.14 -6.55 -16.41
CA THR A 164 16.74 -7.28 -15.27
C THR A 164 16.07 -6.92 -13.95
N GLY A 165 15.33 -5.82 -13.91
CA GLY A 165 14.62 -5.38 -12.73
C GLY A 165 13.81 -4.10 -12.96
N TYR A 166 13.41 -3.47 -11.86
CA TYR A 166 12.64 -2.22 -11.89
C TYR A 166 13.26 -1.16 -11.00
N GLU A 167 13.25 0.07 -11.49
CA GLU A 167 13.41 1.25 -10.65
C GLU A 167 12.03 1.60 -10.07
N ILE A 168 11.92 1.54 -8.75
CA ILE A 168 10.66 1.73 -8.03
C ILE A 168 10.74 3.04 -7.25
N THR A 169 9.90 4.00 -7.59
CA THR A 169 9.79 5.28 -6.88
C THR A 169 8.70 5.20 -5.81
N PHE A 170 9.05 5.60 -4.59
CA PHE A 170 8.18 5.61 -3.42
C PHE A 170 7.86 7.04 -2.98
N ASN A 171 6.63 7.26 -2.54
CA ASN A 171 6.25 8.51 -1.88
C ASN A 171 6.68 8.51 -0.39
N PRO A 172 6.51 9.61 0.35
CA PRO A 172 6.92 9.71 1.76
C PRO A 172 6.27 8.70 2.72
N PHE A 173 5.12 8.15 2.36
CA PHE A 173 4.37 7.19 3.17
C PHE A 173 4.72 5.73 2.84
N GLY A 174 5.57 5.51 1.83
CA GLY A 174 6.00 4.20 1.37
C GLY A 174 5.10 3.60 0.30
N VAL A 175 4.23 4.39 -0.34
CA VAL A 175 3.46 3.93 -1.50
C VAL A 175 4.37 3.91 -2.73
N PRO A 176 4.62 2.74 -3.35
CA PRO A 176 5.27 2.65 -4.65
C PRO A 176 4.26 3.06 -5.71
N TYR A 177 4.56 4.12 -6.46
CA TYR A 177 3.61 4.69 -7.39
C TYR A 177 4.07 4.72 -8.85
N ARG A 178 5.33 4.32 -9.08
CA ARG A 178 5.93 4.19 -10.40
C ARG A 178 6.98 3.09 -10.40
N LEU A 179 6.84 2.16 -11.34
CA LEU A 179 7.83 1.12 -11.63
C LEU A 179 8.35 1.34 -13.06
N LYS A 180 9.62 1.67 -13.21
CA LYS A 180 10.27 1.81 -14.52
C LYS A 180 11.05 0.54 -14.83
N PRO A 181 10.77 -0.17 -15.94
CA PRO A 181 11.61 -1.25 -16.41
C PRO A 181 13.07 -0.79 -16.56
N SER A 182 14.02 -1.58 -16.08
CA SER A 182 15.43 -1.21 -16.10
C SER A 182 16.33 -2.42 -16.39
N LYS A 183 17.45 -2.14 -17.03
CA LYS A 183 18.51 -3.10 -17.33
C LYS A 183 19.78 -2.64 -16.62
N ARG A 184 20.34 -3.52 -15.81
CA ARG A 184 21.66 -3.35 -15.17
C ARG A 184 22.54 -4.54 -15.46
N GLU A 185 23.85 -4.32 -15.35
CA GLU A 185 24.86 -5.37 -15.39
C GLU A 185 24.55 -6.49 -14.37
N PRO A 186 25.13 -7.69 -14.53
CA PRO A 186 24.87 -8.81 -13.63
C PRO A 186 25.06 -8.44 -12.16
N MET A 187 23.96 -8.45 -11.41
CA MET A 187 23.92 -8.25 -9.96
C MET A 187 23.43 -9.53 -9.29
N LYS A 188 23.72 -9.67 -7.98
CA LYS A 188 23.13 -10.74 -7.16
C LYS A 188 21.60 -10.70 -7.30
N SER A 189 20.98 -11.85 -7.55
CA SER A 189 19.52 -11.95 -7.66
C SER A 189 18.82 -11.39 -6.41
N ASN A 190 17.74 -10.64 -6.61
CA ASN A 190 16.98 -9.94 -5.57
C ASN A 190 17.77 -8.85 -4.81
N SER A 191 18.88 -8.36 -5.34
CA SER A 191 19.58 -7.20 -4.76
C SER A 191 18.72 -5.94 -4.84
N ILE A 192 18.85 -5.09 -3.82
CA ILE A 192 18.15 -3.81 -3.71
C ILE A 192 19.22 -2.72 -3.58
N GLU A 193 19.12 -1.69 -4.40
CA GLU A 193 20.04 -0.54 -4.42
C GLU A 193 19.23 0.76 -4.29
N LEU A 194 19.64 1.66 -3.40
CA LEU A 194 19.06 3.01 -3.31
C LEU A 194 19.69 3.89 -4.38
N LEU A 195 18.89 4.40 -5.31
CA LEU A 195 19.38 5.20 -6.43
C LEU A 195 19.36 6.69 -6.15
N HIS A 196 18.26 7.16 -5.57
CA HIS A 196 17.99 8.58 -5.41
C HIS A 196 17.13 8.85 -4.19
N VAL A 197 17.33 10.02 -3.58
CA VAL A 197 16.54 10.56 -2.47
C VAL A 197 16.26 12.02 -2.73
N GLU A 198 14.99 12.41 -2.63
CA GLU A 198 14.58 13.81 -2.65
C GLU A 198 14.84 14.44 -1.27
N GLU A 199 15.99 15.09 -1.08
CA GLU A 199 16.42 15.60 0.23
C GLU A 199 15.43 16.61 0.85
N ILE A 200 14.82 17.46 0.03
CA ILE A 200 13.81 18.44 0.48
C ILE A 200 12.59 17.70 1.05
N VAL A 201 12.10 16.70 0.33
CA VAL A 201 10.96 15.87 0.76
C VAL A 201 11.32 15.06 2.01
N TYR A 202 12.50 14.45 2.05
CA TYR A 202 13.01 13.76 3.24
C TYR A 202 13.06 14.67 4.47
N SER A 203 13.49 15.92 4.29
CA SER A 203 13.56 16.88 5.39
C SER A 203 12.18 17.15 6.02
N LYS A 204 11.14 17.16 5.19
CA LYS A 204 9.73 17.39 5.56
C LYS A 204 9.06 16.15 6.16
N TYR A 205 9.39 14.95 5.68
CA TYR A 205 8.71 13.71 6.08
C TYR A 205 9.69 12.66 6.64
N ARG A 206 9.93 12.74 7.95
CA ARG A 206 10.86 11.82 8.65
C ARG A 206 10.17 10.70 9.42
N CYS A 207 8.88 10.84 9.75
CA CYS A 207 8.19 9.98 10.71
C CYS A 207 8.10 8.51 10.30
N ARG A 208 8.03 8.20 8.99
CA ARG A 208 7.96 6.81 8.50
C ARG A 208 9.31 6.10 8.58
N GLY A 209 10.41 6.85 8.60
CA GLY A 209 11.77 6.35 8.78
C GLY A 209 12.21 5.32 7.72
N LEU A 210 11.75 5.40 6.47
CA LEU A 210 12.08 4.44 5.40
C LEU A 210 13.54 4.54 4.92
N ILE A 211 14.11 5.73 5.04
CA ILE A 211 15.50 6.05 4.72
C ILE A 211 16.13 6.77 5.91
N LYS A 212 17.45 6.69 6.02
CA LYS A 212 18.24 7.36 7.06
C LYS A 212 19.45 8.05 6.43
N LYS A 213 19.78 9.23 6.93
CA LYS A 213 21.02 9.95 6.57
C LYS A 213 22.18 9.42 7.44
N GLN A 214 23.28 9.01 6.82
CA GLN A 214 24.52 8.59 7.46
C GLN A 214 25.67 9.46 6.95
N GLY A 215 26.05 10.47 7.74
CA GLY A 215 26.99 11.49 7.27
C GLY A 215 26.41 12.27 6.09
N LYS A 216 27.10 12.23 4.95
CA LYS A 216 26.66 12.88 3.70
C LYS A 216 25.78 11.98 2.82
N GLU A 217 25.68 10.69 3.13
CA GLU A 217 24.97 9.73 2.29
C GLU A 217 23.60 9.34 2.87
N PHE A 218 22.71 8.84 2.01
CA PHE A 218 21.47 8.20 2.41
C PHE A 218 21.56 6.69 2.29
N LYS A 219 20.89 5.97 3.20
CA LYS A 219 20.72 4.52 3.12
C LYS A 219 19.29 4.13 3.44
N LEU A 220 18.86 2.99 2.91
CA LEU A 220 17.63 2.35 3.36
C LEU A 220 17.73 2.03 4.86
N SER A 221 16.67 2.31 5.59
CA SER A 221 16.53 1.86 6.97
C SER A 221 16.11 0.39 7.00
N LYS A 222 16.01 -0.20 8.20
CA LYS A 222 15.41 -1.52 8.38
C LYS A 222 13.97 -1.55 7.86
N SER A 223 13.15 -0.57 8.23
CA SER A 223 11.74 -0.52 7.80
C SER A 223 11.59 -0.32 6.29
N GLY A 224 12.42 0.51 5.66
CA GLY A 224 12.43 0.67 4.21
C GLY A 224 12.81 -0.62 3.47
N LEU A 225 13.86 -1.30 3.95
CA LEU A 225 14.27 -2.60 3.39
C LEU A 225 13.18 -3.66 3.57
N ASP A 226 12.53 -3.69 4.74
CA ASP A 226 11.46 -4.64 5.03
C ASP A 226 10.23 -4.43 4.16
N LEU A 227 9.86 -3.17 3.90
CA LEU A 227 8.77 -2.83 2.99
C LEU A 227 9.07 -3.34 1.57
N ILE A 228 10.28 -3.10 1.06
CA ILE A 228 10.67 -3.55 -0.29
C ILE A 228 10.73 -5.09 -0.36
N LYS A 229 11.22 -5.74 0.70
CA LYS A 229 11.20 -7.21 0.81
C LYS A 229 9.79 -7.77 0.85
N LEU A 230 8.86 -7.13 1.56
CA LEU A 230 7.45 -7.54 1.57
C LEU A 230 6.83 -7.33 0.18
N LEU A 231 7.05 -6.18 -0.44
CA LEU A 231 6.57 -5.85 -1.78
C LEU A 231 7.01 -6.87 -2.85
N THR A 232 8.23 -7.38 -2.72
CA THR A 232 8.85 -8.31 -3.68
C THR A 232 8.79 -9.77 -3.25
N PHE A 233 8.16 -10.08 -2.11
CA PHE A 233 8.12 -11.42 -1.56
C PHE A 233 7.34 -12.37 -2.47
N VAL A 234 7.94 -13.52 -2.74
CA VAL A 234 7.35 -14.66 -3.45
C VAL A 234 7.56 -15.85 -2.52
N GLU A 235 6.57 -16.74 -2.44
CA GLU A 235 6.64 -17.92 -1.57
C GLU A 235 7.82 -18.84 -1.90
#